data_AF-A0A7Z9BQX0-F1
#
_entry.id   AF-A0A7Z9BQX0-F1
#
_cell.length_a   1.000
_cell.length_b   1.000
_cell.length_c   1.000
_cell.angle_alpha   90.00
_cell.angle_beta   90.00
_cell.angle_gamma   90.00
#
_symmetry.space_group_name_H-M   'P 1'
#
loop_
_entity.id
_entity.type
_entity.pdbx_description
1 polymer ?
#
loop_
_entity_poly.entity_id
_entity_poly.type
_entity_poly.pdbx_seq_one_letter_code
_entity_poly.pdbx_strand_id
1 'polypeptide(L)'
;MLLVCPGIHAPELTECFLNGVLENWENQQQLGELLIFPTQDYPAYSSFDIFNFIYKNKPKSAIMIIAFSAGVVGAIGAALAWQQLGGKIQGLIAIDGWGVPLGGNFPIYRISHDYFTHWSSALLGGGTESFYADPAVEHLELWRSPQTTKGWWIHETSTGLKTLTPSSATTFIQNVFNRLK
;
A
#
# COMPACT_ATOMS: atom_id res chain seq x y z
N MET A 1 -2.65 13.24 3.63
CA MET A 1 -2.14 12.45 4.78
C MET A 1 -1.79 11.05 4.29
N LEU A 2 -0.73 10.44 4.80
CA LEU A 2 -0.36 9.06 4.52
C LEU A 2 -0.77 8.16 5.70
N LEU A 3 -1.46 7.06 5.41
CA LEU A 3 -1.78 6.00 6.36
C LEU A 3 -1.06 4.72 5.95
N VAL A 4 -0.29 4.15 6.87
CA VAL A 4 0.35 2.84 6.70
C VAL A 4 -0.44 1.81 7.52
N CYS A 5 -0.86 0.74 6.85
CA CYS A 5 -1.56 -0.41 7.44
C CYS A 5 -0.66 -1.66 7.32
N PRO A 6 0.18 -1.95 8.33
CA PRO A 6 1.10 -3.08 8.31
C PRO A 6 0.38 -4.44 8.30
N GLY A 7 1.15 -5.49 8.04
CA GLY A 7 0.71 -6.88 8.20
C GLY A 7 0.87 -7.38 9.63
N ILE A 8 0.87 -8.71 9.79
CA ILE A 8 1.13 -9.39 11.07
C ILE A 8 2.62 -9.69 11.15
N HIS A 9 3.38 -8.81 11.78
CA HIS A 9 4.81 -8.95 12.01
C HIS A 9 5.29 -7.95 13.07
N ALA A 10 6.56 -8.03 13.44
CA ALA A 10 7.17 -7.11 14.40
C ALA A 10 7.24 -5.67 13.82
N PRO A 11 7.06 -4.61 14.65
CA PRO A 11 7.05 -3.21 14.20
C PRO A 11 8.32 -2.77 13.47
N GLU A 12 9.47 -3.36 13.81
CA GLU A 12 10.78 -3.03 13.24
C GLU A 12 10.82 -3.27 11.73
N LEU A 13 10.00 -4.19 11.20
CA LEU A 13 9.89 -4.39 9.75
C LEU A 13 9.16 -3.23 9.07
N THR A 14 8.19 -2.61 9.73
CA THR A 14 7.56 -1.36 9.24
C THR A 14 8.54 -0.21 9.28
N GLU A 15 9.39 -0.12 10.32
CA GLU A 15 10.45 0.89 10.36
C GLU A 15 11.47 0.69 9.22
N CYS A 16 11.87 -0.56 8.95
CA CYS A 16 12.71 -0.88 7.78
C CYS A 16 12.05 -0.44 6.47
N PHE A 17 10.76 -0.75 6.30
CA PHE A 17 9.97 -0.32 5.14
C PHE A 17 10.01 1.20 4.98
N LEU A 18 9.70 1.93 6.06
CA LEU A 18 9.61 3.39 6.04
C LEU A 18 10.97 4.02 5.73
N ASN A 19 12.06 3.52 6.32
CA ASN A 19 13.42 3.94 6.00
C ASN A 19 13.79 3.70 4.52
N GLY A 20 13.23 2.67 3.90
CA GLY A 20 13.45 2.34 2.49
C GLY A 20 12.58 3.12 1.51
N VAL A 21 11.54 3.83 1.96
CA VAL A 21 10.53 4.45 1.09
C VAL A 21 10.38 5.96 1.31
N LEU A 22 10.47 6.43 2.55
CA LEU A 22 10.16 7.80 2.95
C LEU A 22 11.35 8.47 3.64
N GLU A 23 11.70 9.67 3.18
CA GLU A 23 12.67 10.52 3.86
C GLU A 23 12.03 11.15 5.11
N ASN A 24 12.75 11.15 6.24
CA ASN A 24 12.34 11.80 7.50
C ASN A 24 10.93 11.41 7.98
N TRP A 25 10.55 10.13 7.85
CA TRP A 25 9.21 9.65 8.20
C TRP A 25 8.84 9.90 9.67
N GLU A 26 9.81 9.86 10.59
CA GLU A 26 9.60 10.16 12.00
C GLU A 26 9.07 11.59 12.21
N ASN A 27 9.65 12.57 11.50
CA ASN A 27 9.18 13.95 11.54
C ASN A 27 7.77 14.07 10.93
N GLN A 28 7.52 13.39 9.82
CA GLN A 28 6.18 13.34 9.21
C GLN A 28 5.13 12.76 10.18
N GLN A 29 5.51 11.76 10.98
CA GLN A 29 4.64 11.18 12.00
C GLN A 29 4.39 12.16 13.16
N GLN A 30 5.43 12.85 13.64
CA GLN A 30 5.30 13.87 14.69
C GLN A 30 4.40 15.05 14.25
N LEU A 31 4.46 15.43 12.97
CA LEU A 31 3.60 16.47 12.39
C LEU A 31 2.17 15.98 12.08
N GLY A 32 1.88 14.68 12.24
CA GLY A 32 0.58 14.10 11.94
C GLY A 32 0.29 13.96 10.44
N GLU A 33 1.34 13.99 9.60
CA GLU A 33 1.23 13.78 8.15
C GLU A 33 1.28 12.30 7.78
N LEU A 34 1.94 11.49 8.61
CA LEU A 34 2.04 10.03 8.54
C LEU A 34 1.36 9.41 9.77
N LEU A 35 0.45 8.47 9.53
CA LEU A 35 -0.14 7.61 10.56
C LEU A 35 0.25 6.15 10.29
N ILE A 36 0.60 5.42 11.34
CA ILE A 36 0.88 3.99 11.27
C ILE A 36 -0.17 3.29 12.13
N PHE A 37 -0.94 2.37 11.53
CA PHE A 37 -1.94 1.61 12.26
C PHE A 37 -1.26 0.64 13.25
N PRO A 38 -1.59 0.69 14.55
CA PRO A 38 -0.89 -0.07 15.59
C PRO A 38 -1.32 -1.54 15.64
N THR A 39 -0.71 -2.38 14.79
CA THR A 39 -1.06 -3.82 14.69
C THR A 39 -0.65 -4.66 15.89
N GLN A 40 0.14 -4.10 16.82
CA GLN A 40 0.41 -4.70 18.13
C GLN A 40 -0.80 -4.66 19.07
N ASP A 41 -1.70 -3.68 18.88
CA ASP A 41 -2.86 -3.46 19.74
C ASP A 41 -4.16 -3.93 19.09
N TYR A 42 -4.19 -4.05 17.75
CA TYR A 42 -5.38 -4.41 16.98
C TYR A 42 -5.06 -5.39 15.85
N PRO A 43 -6.01 -6.26 15.44
CA PRO A 43 -5.82 -7.15 14.30
C PRO A 43 -5.61 -6.34 13.01
N ALA A 44 -4.52 -6.63 12.28
CA ALA A 44 -4.17 -5.94 11.03
C ALA A 44 -5.30 -5.96 9.97
N TYR A 45 -6.08 -7.04 9.94
CA TYR A 45 -7.18 -7.22 8.99
C TYR A 45 -8.49 -6.55 9.41
N SER A 46 -8.55 -5.88 10.58
CA SER A 46 -9.78 -5.28 11.10
C SER A 46 -10.09 -3.95 10.41
N SER A 47 -11.01 -3.97 9.44
CA SER A 47 -11.48 -2.74 8.78
C SER A 47 -12.14 -1.77 9.75
N PHE A 48 -12.81 -2.27 10.78
CA PHE A 48 -13.46 -1.43 11.79
C PHE A 48 -12.44 -0.68 12.64
N ASP A 49 -11.37 -1.35 13.08
CA ASP A 49 -10.35 -0.70 13.91
C ASP A 49 -9.54 0.31 13.11
N ILE A 50 -9.19 0.00 11.85
CA ILE A 50 -8.53 0.96 10.95
C ILE A 50 -9.45 2.16 10.67
N PHE A 51 -10.73 1.93 10.41
CA PHE A 51 -11.70 3.01 10.23
C PHE A 51 -11.80 3.91 11.48
N ASN A 52 -11.91 3.31 12.67
CA ASN A 52 -11.93 4.06 13.92
C ASN A 52 -10.62 4.83 14.16
N PHE A 53 -9.48 4.25 13.78
CA PHE A 53 -8.19 4.90 13.85
C PHE A 53 -8.13 6.13 12.94
N ILE A 54 -8.62 6.02 11.70
CA ILE A 54 -8.78 7.17 10.79
C ILE A 54 -9.68 8.23 11.43
N TYR A 55 -10.86 7.82 11.91
CA TYR A 55 -11.86 8.73 12.48
C TYR A 55 -11.30 9.51 13.70
N LYS A 56 -10.59 8.83 14.61
CA LYS A 56 -9.95 9.43 15.79
C LYS A 56 -8.88 10.47 15.42
N ASN A 57 -8.11 10.21 14.37
CA ASN A 57 -7.06 11.12 13.90
C ASN A 57 -7.57 12.29 13.05
N LYS A 58 -8.85 12.29 12.66
CA LYS A 58 -9.55 13.41 11.98
C LYS A 58 -8.73 14.02 10.82
N PRO A 59 -8.40 13.22 9.79
CA PRO A 59 -7.64 13.72 8.64
C PRO A 59 -8.33 14.92 8.01
N LYS A 60 -7.58 16.00 7.80
CA LYS A 60 -8.05 17.24 7.14
C LYS A 60 -7.92 17.19 5.62
N SER A 61 -7.18 16.23 5.09
CA SER A 61 -6.90 16.04 3.67
C SER A 61 -7.26 14.63 3.22
N ALA A 62 -7.28 14.40 1.91
CA ALA A 62 -7.43 13.07 1.36
C ALA A 62 -6.33 12.13 1.90
N ILE A 63 -6.70 10.87 2.13
CA ILE A 63 -5.82 9.85 2.69
C ILE A 63 -5.24 9.03 1.56
N MET A 64 -3.92 8.95 1.49
CA MET A 64 -3.23 7.92 0.73
C MET A 64 -2.94 6.75 1.67
N ILE A 65 -3.22 5.52 1.24
CA ILE A 65 -3.03 4.33 2.08
C ILE A 65 -1.94 3.45 1.46
N ILE A 66 -1.01 2.96 2.27
CA ILE A 66 -0.09 1.87 1.94
C ILE A 66 -0.40 0.72 2.89
N ALA A 67 -0.76 -0.44 2.35
CA ALA A 67 -1.16 -1.57 3.16
C ALA A 67 -0.41 -2.84 2.77
N PHE A 68 -0.13 -3.72 3.73
CA PHE A 68 0.62 -4.95 3.49
C PHE A 68 -0.09 -6.19 4.01
N SER A 69 -0.08 -7.26 3.21
CA SER A 69 -0.56 -8.59 3.62
C SER A 69 -1.99 -8.51 4.20
N ALA A 70 -2.22 -9.05 5.40
CA ALA A 70 -3.48 -8.95 6.13
C ALA A 70 -3.96 -7.49 6.34
N GLY A 71 -3.04 -6.53 6.43
CA GLY A 71 -3.35 -5.10 6.48
C GLY A 71 -4.10 -4.60 5.25
N VAL A 72 -3.93 -5.23 4.07
CA VAL A 72 -4.67 -4.90 2.85
C VAL A 72 -6.17 -5.16 3.02
N VAL A 73 -6.55 -6.26 3.69
CA VAL A 73 -7.96 -6.59 3.98
C VAL A 73 -8.60 -5.51 4.83
N GLY A 74 -7.93 -5.14 5.92
CA GLY A 74 -8.41 -4.10 6.81
C GLY A 74 -8.52 -2.75 6.10
N ALA A 75 -7.44 -2.38 5.39
CA ALA A 75 -7.32 -1.11 4.69
C ALA A 75 -8.38 -0.89 3.61
N ILE A 76 -8.66 -1.89 2.76
CA ILE A 76 -9.66 -1.71 1.68
C ILE A 76 -11.06 -1.51 2.27
N GLY A 77 -11.43 -2.28 3.30
CA GLY A 77 -12.73 -2.11 3.96
C GLY A 77 -12.85 -0.75 4.66
N ALA A 78 -11.79 -0.30 5.34
CA ALA A 78 -11.77 1.00 6.00
C ALA A 78 -11.81 2.16 5.00
N ALA A 79 -11.11 2.05 3.87
CA ALA A 79 -11.11 3.04 2.79
C ALA A 79 -12.51 3.22 2.18
N LEU A 80 -13.20 2.11 1.91
CA LEU A 80 -14.57 2.13 1.40
C LEU A 80 -15.54 2.75 2.41
N ALA A 81 -15.47 2.35 3.68
CA ALA A 81 -16.30 2.93 4.74
C ALA A 81 -16.03 4.43 4.92
N TRP A 82 -14.77 4.86 4.85
CA TRP A 82 -14.39 6.27 4.95
C TRP A 82 -15.01 7.10 3.82
N GLN A 83 -14.99 6.60 2.58
CA GLN A 83 -15.64 7.28 1.46
C GLN A 83 -17.16 7.35 1.57
N GLN A 84 -17.80 6.29 2.10
CA GLN A 84 -19.24 6.28 2.32
C GLN A 84 -19.69 7.37 3.32
N LEU A 85 -18.82 7.78 4.24
CA LEU A 85 -19.06 8.88 5.17
C LEU A 85 -18.59 10.25 4.65
N GLY A 86 -18.28 10.36 3.36
CA GLY A 86 -17.87 11.62 2.72
C GLY A 86 -16.38 11.94 2.85
N GLY A 87 -15.60 11.04 3.45
CA GLY A 87 -14.14 11.10 3.46
C GLY A 87 -13.54 10.93 2.06
N LYS A 88 -12.31 11.40 1.85
CA LYS A 88 -11.60 11.24 0.57
C LYS A 88 -10.41 10.30 0.70
N ILE A 89 -10.34 9.33 -0.19
CA ILE A 89 -9.19 8.45 -0.40
C ILE A 89 -8.52 8.88 -1.71
N GLN A 90 -7.23 9.23 -1.62
CA GLN A 90 -6.41 9.64 -2.76
C GLN A 90 -5.96 8.43 -3.58
N GLY A 91 -5.69 7.31 -2.90
CA GLY A 91 -5.32 6.04 -3.51
C GLY A 91 -4.90 5.01 -2.46
N LEU A 92 -4.84 3.76 -2.88
CA LEU A 92 -4.37 2.62 -2.08
C LEU A 92 -3.23 1.90 -2.79
N ILE A 93 -2.06 1.79 -2.17
CA ILE A 93 -1.00 0.87 -2.57
C ILE A 93 -1.16 -0.40 -1.73
N ALA A 94 -1.62 -1.48 -2.36
CA ALA A 94 -1.78 -2.79 -1.74
C ALA A 94 -0.57 -3.67 -2.05
N ILE A 95 0.22 -3.92 -1.02
CA ILE A 95 1.43 -4.73 -1.08
C ILE A 95 1.08 -6.13 -0.61
N ASP A 96 1.20 -7.09 -1.51
CA ASP A 96 1.12 -8.52 -1.26
C ASP A 96 -0.16 -8.99 -0.54
N GLY A 97 -1.29 -8.34 -0.84
CA GLY A 97 -2.63 -8.73 -0.40
C GLY A 97 -3.23 -9.85 -1.26
N TRP A 98 -2.56 -11.00 -1.34
CA TRP A 98 -3.04 -12.14 -2.12
C TRP A 98 -4.44 -12.58 -1.68
N GLY A 99 -5.32 -12.89 -2.63
CA GLY A 99 -6.69 -13.31 -2.36
C GLY A 99 -7.64 -12.20 -1.88
N VAL A 100 -7.19 -10.93 -1.83
CA VAL A 100 -8.03 -9.81 -1.40
C VAL A 100 -8.72 -9.14 -2.60
N PRO A 101 -10.07 -9.09 -2.64
CA PRO A 101 -10.79 -8.28 -3.61
C PRO A 101 -10.46 -6.79 -3.44
N LEU A 102 -9.92 -6.18 -4.49
CA LEU A 102 -9.64 -4.75 -4.49
C LEU A 102 -10.49 -4.04 -5.54
N GLY A 103 -11.47 -3.29 -5.05
CA GLY A 103 -12.34 -2.43 -5.85
C GLY A 103 -12.75 -1.21 -5.05
N GLY A 104 -12.96 -0.09 -5.74
CA GLY A 104 -13.32 1.21 -5.16
C GLY A 104 -13.39 2.26 -6.26
N ASN A 105 -13.86 3.47 -5.94
CA ASN A 105 -13.91 4.59 -6.89
C ASN A 105 -12.66 5.49 -6.81
N PHE A 106 -11.54 4.93 -6.34
CA PHE A 106 -10.23 5.58 -6.17
C PHE A 106 -9.15 4.68 -6.78
N PRO A 107 -7.98 5.23 -7.16
CA PRO A 107 -6.93 4.43 -7.78
C PRO A 107 -6.34 3.43 -6.77
N ILE A 108 -6.13 2.19 -7.22
CA ILE A 108 -5.54 1.11 -6.44
C ILE A 108 -4.32 0.59 -7.19
N TYR A 109 -3.19 0.48 -6.51
CA TYR A 109 -1.92 0.00 -7.05
C TYR A 109 -1.55 -1.29 -6.36
N ARG A 110 -1.06 -2.28 -7.12
CA ARG A 110 -0.72 -3.60 -6.56
C ARG A 110 0.76 -3.87 -6.63
N ILE A 111 1.32 -4.42 -5.56
CA ILE A 111 2.71 -4.87 -5.50
C ILE A 111 2.69 -6.32 -5.05
N SER A 112 3.42 -7.21 -5.72
CA SER A 112 3.48 -8.63 -5.38
C SER A 112 4.93 -9.11 -5.23
N HIS A 113 5.18 -10.05 -4.32
CA HIS A 113 6.53 -10.58 -4.08
C HIS A 113 7.02 -11.55 -5.16
N ASP A 114 6.14 -11.94 -6.09
CA ASP A 114 6.46 -12.75 -7.24
C ASP A 114 5.43 -12.57 -8.38
N TYR A 115 5.71 -13.20 -9.52
CA TYR A 115 4.80 -13.19 -10.66
C TYR A 115 3.53 -14.00 -10.42
N PHE A 116 3.59 -15.11 -9.67
CA PHE A 116 2.44 -16.00 -9.46
C PHE A 116 1.32 -15.30 -8.67
N THR A 117 1.69 -14.71 -7.55
CA THR A 117 0.84 -13.89 -6.70
C THR A 117 0.29 -12.72 -7.48
N HIS A 118 1.10 -12.10 -8.35
CA HIS A 118 0.67 -10.98 -9.19
C HIS A 118 -0.47 -11.35 -10.13
N TRP A 119 -0.27 -12.34 -11.01
CA TRP A 119 -1.28 -12.68 -12.02
C TRP A 119 -2.54 -13.27 -11.38
N SER A 120 -2.39 -14.11 -10.35
CA SER A 120 -3.54 -14.74 -9.68
C SER A 120 -4.36 -13.72 -8.92
N SER A 121 -3.71 -12.74 -8.26
CA SER A 121 -4.42 -11.66 -7.58
C SER A 121 -5.20 -10.81 -8.57
N ALA A 122 -4.69 -10.54 -9.78
CA ALA A 122 -5.33 -9.64 -10.75
C ALA A 122 -6.78 -10.03 -11.11
N LEU A 123 -7.16 -11.31 -10.94
CA LEU A 123 -8.55 -11.78 -11.07
C LEU A 123 -9.51 -11.12 -10.07
N LEU A 124 -8.98 -10.65 -8.94
CA LEU A 124 -9.70 -9.94 -7.87
C LEU A 124 -9.48 -8.41 -7.93
N GLY A 125 -9.04 -7.90 -9.09
CA GLY A 125 -8.80 -6.49 -9.38
C GLY A 125 -7.36 -6.24 -9.82
N GLY A 126 -7.12 -5.84 -11.07
CA GLY A 126 -5.76 -5.64 -11.58
C GLY A 126 -5.00 -4.46 -10.97
N GLY A 127 -5.72 -3.48 -10.41
CA GLY A 127 -5.18 -2.17 -10.08
C GLY A 127 -5.01 -1.28 -11.31
N THR A 128 -4.75 0.02 -11.08
CA THR A 128 -4.44 1.02 -12.10
C THR A 128 -3.07 0.76 -12.72
N GLU A 129 -2.08 0.50 -11.87
CA GLU A 129 -0.74 0.05 -12.23
C GLU A 129 -0.28 -0.95 -11.19
N SER A 130 0.76 -1.71 -11.51
CA SER A 130 1.23 -2.76 -10.62
C SER A 130 2.72 -3.03 -10.73
N PHE A 131 3.27 -3.66 -9.70
CA PHE A 131 4.62 -4.17 -9.65
C PHE A 131 4.61 -5.64 -9.22
N TYR A 132 5.51 -6.44 -9.77
CA TYR A 132 5.83 -7.75 -9.23
C TYR A 132 7.34 -7.95 -9.16
N ALA A 133 7.82 -8.60 -8.10
CA ALA A 133 9.24 -8.87 -7.97
C ALA A 133 9.70 -9.98 -8.92
N ASP A 134 10.86 -9.78 -9.50
CA ASP A 134 11.56 -10.71 -10.37
C ASP A 134 13.07 -10.44 -10.28
N PRO A 135 13.87 -11.32 -9.64
CA PRO A 135 13.46 -12.61 -9.08
C PRO A 135 12.48 -12.46 -7.90
N ALA A 136 11.71 -13.52 -7.65
CA ALA A 136 10.81 -13.59 -6.50
C ALA A 136 11.56 -13.41 -5.18
N VAL A 137 10.91 -12.76 -4.21
CA VAL A 137 11.43 -12.56 -2.85
C VAL A 137 10.46 -13.15 -1.83
N GLU A 138 10.90 -13.41 -0.62
CA GLU A 138 10.00 -13.84 0.46
C GLU A 138 8.95 -12.76 0.77
N HIS A 139 7.75 -13.18 1.16
CA HIS A 139 6.62 -12.29 1.51
C HIS A 139 7.03 -11.10 2.39
N LEU A 140 7.74 -11.38 3.49
CA LEU A 140 8.19 -10.36 4.43
C LEU A 140 9.39 -9.55 3.92
N GLU A 141 10.18 -10.09 3.00
CA GLU A 141 11.33 -9.38 2.42
C GLU A 141 10.87 -8.20 1.55
N LEU A 142 9.77 -8.37 0.81
CA LEU A 142 9.17 -7.28 0.04
C LEU A 142 8.81 -6.08 0.92
N TRP A 143 8.29 -6.33 2.13
CA TRP A 143 7.98 -5.26 3.09
C TRP A 143 9.23 -4.75 3.80
N ARG A 144 10.11 -5.64 4.25
CA ARG A 144 11.33 -5.27 4.98
C ARG A 144 12.31 -4.46 4.13
N SER A 145 12.45 -4.77 2.85
CA SER A 145 13.48 -4.21 1.98
C SER A 145 12.98 -3.94 0.55
N PRO A 146 11.98 -3.05 0.39
CA PRO A 146 11.45 -2.67 -0.93
C PRO A 146 12.51 -1.99 -1.83
N GLN A 147 13.55 -1.41 -1.24
CA GLN A 147 14.62 -0.71 -1.94
C GLN A 147 15.57 -1.65 -2.71
N THR A 148 15.74 -2.88 -2.21
CA THR A 148 16.55 -3.92 -2.86
C THR A 148 15.72 -4.86 -3.71
N THR A 149 14.40 -4.96 -3.47
CA THR A 149 13.49 -5.79 -4.25
C THR A 149 13.36 -5.26 -5.68
N LYS A 150 13.90 -6.01 -6.65
CA LYS A 150 13.83 -5.70 -8.09
C LYS A 150 12.66 -6.42 -8.75
N GLY A 151 12.20 -5.89 -9.88
CA GLY A 151 11.14 -6.52 -10.65
C GLY A 151 10.61 -5.61 -11.74
N TRP A 152 9.35 -5.79 -12.08
CA TRP A 152 8.73 -5.17 -13.24
C TRP A 152 7.56 -4.29 -12.82
N TRP A 153 7.62 -3.02 -13.20
CA TRP A 153 6.48 -2.11 -13.13
C TRP A 153 5.66 -2.20 -14.41
N ILE A 154 4.42 -2.69 -14.28
CA ILE A 154 3.41 -2.71 -15.33
C ILE A 154 2.56 -1.44 -15.26
N HIS A 155 2.55 -0.70 -16.35
CA HIS A 155 1.74 0.52 -16.52
C HIS A 155 1.31 0.68 -17.98
N GLU A 156 0.45 1.65 -18.22
CA GLU A 156 -0.03 2.01 -19.55
C GLU A 156 0.64 3.32 -20.01
N THR A 157 1.13 3.36 -21.24
CA THR A 157 1.68 4.59 -21.84
C THR A 157 0.56 5.57 -22.20
N SER A 158 0.93 6.81 -22.55
CA SER A 158 -0.01 7.79 -23.11
C SER A 158 -0.70 7.34 -24.39
N THR A 159 -0.16 6.34 -25.09
CA THR A 159 -0.74 5.74 -26.30
C THR A 159 -1.63 4.52 -26.01
N GLY A 160 -1.84 4.17 -24.74
CA GLY A 160 -2.66 3.03 -24.34
C GLY A 160 -1.93 1.68 -24.35
N LEU A 161 -0.60 1.66 -24.49
CA LEU A 161 0.17 0.42 -24.57
C LEU A 161 0.59 -0.03 -23.17
N LYS A 162 0.23 -1.26 -22.80
CA LYS A 162 0.75 -1.91 -21.59
C LYS A 162 2.25 -2.16 -21.75
N THR A 163 3.03 -1.64 -20.81
CA THR A 163 4.49 -1.66 -20.82
C THR A 163 5.01 -2.21 -19.51
N LEU A 164 6.13 -2.94 -19.56
CA LEU A 164 6.90 -3.37 -18.41
C LEU A 164 8.21 -2.60 -18.36
N THR A 165 8.47 -1.91 -17.24
CA THR A 165 9.73 -1.22 -17.00
C THR A 165 10.45 -1.86 -15.81
N PRO A 166 11.74 -2.25 -15.95
CA PRO A 166 12.54 -2.71 -14.82
C PRO A 166 12.58 -1.63 -13.73
N SER A 167 12.32 -2.01 -12.48
CA SER A 167 12.30 -1.08 -11.35
C SER A 167 12.61 -1.77 -10.03
N SER A 168 12.66 -1.01 -8.94
CA SER A 168 12.53 -1.55 -7.59
C SER A 168 11.14 -1.25 -7.01
N ALA A 169 10.74 -2.00 -5.99
CA ALA A 169 9.47 -1.75 -5.31
C ALA A 169 9.44 -0.33 -4.70
N THR A 170 10.54 0.14 -4.09
CA THR A 170 10.65 1.53 -3.59
C THR A 170 10.44 2.56 -4.71
N THR A 171 11.11 2.41 -5.85
CA THR A 171 10.98 3.38 -6.96
C THR A 171 9.54 3.42 -7.47
N PHE A 172 8.88 2.27 -7.59
CA PHE A 172 7.46 2.22 -7.92
C PHE A 172 6.59 2.95 -6.87
N ILE A 173 6.76 2.64 -5.58
CA ILE A 173 5.99 3.25 -4.49
C ILE A 173 6.18 4.77 -4.47
N GLN A 174 7.41 5.26 -4.57
CA GLN A 174 7.73 6.69 -4.58
C GLN A 174 7.14 7.40 -5.80
N ASN A 175 7.17 6.78 -6.98
CA ASN A 175 6.55 7.34 -8.18
C ASN A 175 5.03 7.42 -8.07
N VAL A 176 4.37 6.40 -7.51
CA VAL A 176 2.93 6.46 -7.22
C VAL A 176 2.64 7.56 -6.19
N PHE A 177 3.40 7.60 -5.10
CA PHE A 177 3.23 8.57 -4.02
C PHE A 177 3.38 10.01 -4.49
N ASN A 178 4.43 10.31 -5.26
CA ASN A 178 4.70 11.66 -5.79
C ASN A 178 3.68 12.11 -6.83
N ARG A 179 3.05 11.18 -7.57
CA ARG A 179 1.96 11.52 -8.52
C ARG A 179 0.64 11.83 -7.83
N LEU A 180 0.44 11.32 -6.62
CA LEU A 180 -0.81 11.46 -5.86
C LEU A 180 -0.75 12.55 -4.79
N LYS A 181 0.44 13.03 -4.40
CA LYS A 181 0.62 14.21 -3.55
C LYS A 181 0.13 15.47 -4.26
#